data_AF-A0A7C5CVV6-F1
#
_entry.id   AF-A0A7C5CVV6-F1
#
_cell.length_a   1.000
_cell.length_b   1.000
_cell.length_c   1.000
_cell.angle_alpha   90.00
_cell.angle_beta   90.00
_cell.angle_gamma   90.00
#
_symmetry.space_group_name_H-M   'P 1'
#
loop_
_entity.id
_entity.type
_entity.pdbx_description
1 polymer ?
#
loop_
_entity_poly.entity_id
_entity_poly.type
_entity_poly.pdbx_seq_one_letter_code
_entity_poly.pdbx_strand_id
1 'polypeptide(L)' 'MEFLKNLTLNQALRLLSGSVLLFVFLFGIRGSDVGFLWKALLLLISLNQIQSAFTNWCPAITILKNMGLREDC' A
#
# COMPACT_ATOMS: atom_id res chain seq x y z
N MET A 1 -16.45 7.28 -9.77
CA MET A 1 -16.79 5.92 -9.28
C MET A 1 -16.72 4.84 -10.35
N GLU A 2 -16.57 5.16 -11.63
CA GLU A 2 -16.45 4.16 -12.70
C GLU A 2 -15.11 3.41 -12.69
N PHE A 3 -14.03 4.11 -12.35
CA PHE A 3 -12.70 3.52 -12.16
C PHE A 3 -12.68 2.40 -11.10
N LEU A 4 -13.42 2.55 -10.01
CA LEU A 4 -13.50 1.53 -8.95
C LEU A 4 -14.27 0.27 -9.38
N LYS A 5 -15.16 0.37 -10.37
CA LYS A 5 -15.94 -0.79 -10.86
C LYS A 5 -15.09 -1.80 -11.62
N ASN A 6 -13.92 -1.41 -12.10
CA ASN A 6 -13.01 -2.26 -12.87
C ASN A 6 -11.92 -2.92 -12.02
N LEU A 7 -11.93 -2.71 -10.69
CA LEU A 7 -10.94 -3.29 -9.77
C LEU A 7 -11.51 -4.53 -9.08
N THR A 8 -10.64 -5.52 -8.82
CA THR A 8 -10.98 -6.61 -7.90
C THR A 8 -11.02 -6.11 -6.46
N LEU A 9 -11.66 -6.87 -5.56
CA LEU A 9 -11.72 -6.52 -4.13
C LEU A 9 -10.31 -6.30 -3.54
N ASN A 10 -9.36 -7.17 -3.88
CA ASN A 10 -7.97 -7.08 -3.41
C ASN A 10 -7.26 -5.84 -3.94
N GLN A 11 -7.48 -5.47 -5.20
CA GLN A 11 -6.94 -4.23 -5.75
C GLN A 11 -7.54 -2.99 -5.07
N ALA A 12 -8.86 -2.99 -4.85
CA ALA A 12 -9.53 -1.90 -4.15
C ALA A 12 -9.03 -1.76 -2.69
N LEU A 13 -8.83 -2.87 -1.98
CA LEU A 13 -8.26 -2.88 -0.62
C LEU A 13 -6.82 -2.32 -0.58
N ARG A 14 -5.97 -2.72 -1.52
CA ARG A 14 -4.60 -2.17 -1.65
C ARG A 14 -4.63 -0.67 -1.95
N LEU A 15 -5.50 -0.23 -2.86
CA LEU A 15 -5.64 1.16 -3.20
C LEU A 15 -6.12 1.99 -2.00
N LEU A 16 -7.15 1.53 -1.31
CA LEU A 16 -7.71 2.20 -0.13
C LEU A 16 -6.66 2.31 0.98
N SER A 17 -6.02 1.20 1.35
CA SER A 17 -5.00 1.19 2.40
C SER A 17 -3.82 2.11 2.06
N GLY A 18 -3.31 2.05 0.82
CA GLY A 18 -2.25 2.94 0.34
C GLY A 18 -2.63 4.41 0.36
N SER A 19 -3.83 4.76 -0.11
CA SER A 19 -4.34 6.15 -0.10
C SER A 19 -4.52 6.69 1.32
N VAL A 20 -5.04 5.89 2.26
CA VAL A 20 -5.19 6.30 3.66
C VAL A 20 -3.82 6.52 4.31
N LEU A 21 -2.86 5.62 4.10
CA LEU A 21 -1.50 5.80 4.63
C LEU A 21 -0.81 7.04 4.04
N LEU A 22 -0.99 7.31 2.75
CA LEU A 22 -0.47 8.51 2.11
C LEU A 22 -1.12 9.77 2.69
N PHE A 23 -2.42 9.75 2.94
CA PHE A 23 -3.13 10.84 3.61
C PHE A 23 -2.58 11.09 5.02
N VAL A 24 -2.42 10.04 5.83
CA VAL A 24 -1.84 10.12 7.18
C VAL A 24 -0.39 10.63 7.12
N PHE A 25 0.40 10.20 6.14
CA PHE A 25 1.74 10.72 5.94
C PHE A 25 1.71 12.23 5.66
N LEU A 26 0.91 12.67 4.68
CA LEU A 26 0.87 14.07 4.23
C LEU A 26 0.36 15.03 5.30
N PHE A 27 -0.72 14.65 6.00
CA PHE A 27 -1.43 15.54 6.92
C PHE A 27 -1.12 15.29 8.40
N GLY A 28 -0.65 14.10 8.77
CA GLY A 28 -0.34 13.74 10.16
C GLY A 28 1.15 13.72 10.47
N ILE A 29 1.95 13.04 9.65
CA ILE A 29 3.33 12.70 10.03
C ILE A 29 4.37 13.62 9.40
N ARG A 30 4.14 14.16 8.19
CA ARG A 30 5.14 14.95 7.44
C ARG A 30 5.77 16.07 8.25
N GLY A 31 4.96 16.83 8.99
CA GLY A 31 5.39 17.95 9.83
C GLY A 31 5.78 17.60 11.27
N SER A 32 5.67 16.33 11.68
CA SER A 32 5.99 15.88 13.06
C SER A 32 7.49 15.67 13.26
N ASP A 33 7.93 15.51 14.52
CA ASP A 33 9.32 15.17 14.88
C ASP A 33 9.69 13.70 14.66
N VAL A 34 8.85 12.94 13.96
CA VAL A 34 9.16 11.55 13.58
C VAL A 34 10.42 11.51 12.70
N GLY A 35 11.33 10.60 13.03
CA GLY A 35 12.60 10.45 12.31
C GLY A 35 12.42 10.21 10.80
N PHE A 36 13.37 10.71 10.01
CA PHE A 36 13.33 10.65 8.55
C PHE A 36 13.13 9.23 7.99
N LEU A 37 13.79 8.23 8.59
CA LEU A 37 13.68 6.84 8.16
C LEU A 37 12.23 6.34 8.22
N TRP A 38 11.49 6.64 9.29
CA TRP A 38 10.11 6.23 9.47
C TRP A 38 9.16 6.93 8.49
N LYS A 39 9.41 8.22 8.24
CA LYS A 39 8.71 9.00 7.21
C LYS A 39 8.90 8.39 5.82
N ALA A 40 10.15 8.07 5.47
CA ALA A 40 10.48 7.47 4.18
C ALA A 40 9.86 6.08 4.02
N LEU A 41 9.91 5.24 5.06
CA LEU A 41 9.27 3.92 5.05
C LEU A 41 7.76 4.01 4.88
N LEU A 42 7.09 4.88 5.64
CA LEU A 42 5.64 5.07 5.54
C LEU A 42 5.24 5.54 4.13
N LEU A 43 5.99 6.50 3.58
CA LEU A 43 5.77 6.98 2.22
C LEU A 43 5.97 5.85 1.20
N LEU A 44 7.07 5.10 1.29
CA LEU A 44 7.37 4.00 0.38
C LEU A 44 6.30 2.91 0.41
N ILE A 45 5.83 2.52 1.60
CA ILE A 45 4.76 1.53 1.77
C ILE A 45 3.45 2.04 1.15
N SER A 46 3.09 3.30 1.41
CA SER A 46 1.86 3.89 0.86
C SER A 46 1.86 3.90 -0.67
N LEU A 47 3.00 4.29 -1.28
CA LEU A 47 3.15 4.31 -2.74
C LEU A 47 3.18 2.91 -3.33
N ASN A 48 3.83 1.95 -2.67
CA ASN A 48 3.86 0.57 -3.14
C ASN A 48 2.47 -0.07 -3.14
N GLN A 49 1.64 0.19 -2.12
CA GLN A 49 0.26 -0.31 -2.07
C GLN A 49 -0.60 0.28 -3.18
N ILE A 50 -0.50 1.59 -3.41
CA ILE A 50 -1.21 2.26 -4.51
C ILE A 50 -0.78 1.64 -5.84
N GLN A 51 0.52 1.52 -6.10
CA GLN A 51 1.04 0.93 -7.34
C GLN A 51 0.60 -0.53 -7.49
N SER A 52 0.62 -1.31 -6.42
CA SER A 52 0.21 -2.72 -6.42
C SER A 52 -1.26 -2.92 -6.79
N ALA A 53 -2.13 -1.96 -6.49
CA ALA A 53 -3.53 -2.01 -6.92
C ALA A 53 -3.68 -2.02 -8.45
N PHE A 54 -2.74 -1.43 -9.19
CA PHE A 54 -2.78 -1.35 -10.65
C PHE A 54 -1.92 -2.40 -11.33
N THR A 55 -0.79 -2.76 -10.74
CA THR A 55 0.18 -3.69 -11.35
C THR A 55 0.03 -5.12 -10.85
N ASN A 56 -0.75 -5.34 -9.79
CA ASN A 56 -0.83 -6.59 -9.03
C ASN A 56 0.52 -7.07 -8.46
N TRP A 57 1.56 -6.24 -8.50
CA TRP A 57 2.89 -6.58 -8.02
C TRP A 57 3.11 -5.97 -6.64
N CYS A 58 3.44 -6.80 -5.66
CA CYS A 58 3.81 -6.37 -4.31
C CYS A 58 5.00 -7.22 -3.84
N PRO A 59 6.16 -6.62 -3.55
CA PRO A 59 7.32 -7.35 -3.04
C PRO A 59 7.01 -8.15 -1.78
N ALA A 60 6.16 -7.61 -0.89
CA ALA A 60 5.76 -8.29 0.34
C ALA A 60 5.04 -9.62 0.04
N ILE A 61 4.15 -9.65 -0.95
CA ILE A 61 3.47 -10.89 -1.36
C ILE A 61 4.49 -11.92 -1.87
N THR A 62 5.45 -11.50 -2.71
CA THR A 62 6.53 -12.38 -3.18
C THR A 62 7.34 -12.95 -2.03
N ILE A 63 7.71 -12.13 -1.06
CA ILE A 63 8.45 -12.56 0.13
C ILE A 63 7.62 -13.58 0.93
N LEU A 64 6.34 -13.30 1.19
CA LEU A 64 5.47 -14.18 1.95
C LEU A 64 5.20 -15.51 1.22
N LYS A 65 5.04 -15.49 -0.10
CA LYS A 65 4.96 -16.71 -0.92
C LYS A 65 6.24 -17.54 -0.82
N ASN A 66 7.41 -16.89 -0.86
CA ASN A 66 8.70 -17.57 -0.68
C ASN A 66 8.87 -18.16 0.73
N MET A 67 8.17 -17.61 1.73
CA MET A 67 8.09 -18.18 3.09
C MET A 67 7.07 -19.34 3.21
N GLY A 68 6.40 -19.71 2.11
CA GLY A 68 5.46 -20.84 2.06
C GLY A 68 4.00 -20.49 2.38
N LEU A 69 3.65 -19.20 2.50
CA LEU A 69 2.26 -18.78 2.69
C LEU A 69 1.46 -18.95 1.39
N ARG A 70 0.19 -19.33 1.53
CA ARG A 70 -0.76 -19.49 0.42
C ARG A 70 -1.66 -18.26 0.36
N GLU A 71 -2.05 -17.89 -0.86
CA GLU A 71 -3.11 -16.88 -1.06
C GLU A 71 -4.45 -17.45 -0.61
N ASP A 72 -5.30 -16.58 -0.10
CA ASP A 72 -6.70 -16.84 0.18
C ASP A 72 -7.48 -17.11 -1.12
N CYS A 73 -8.49 -17.99 -1.04
CA CYS A 73 -9.33 -18.41 -2.18
C CYS A 73 -10.42 -17.40 -2.50
#